data_AF-A0A9P6X0U0-F1
#
_entry.id   AF-A0A9P6X0U0-F1
#
_cell.length_a   1.000
_cell.length_b   1.000
_cell.length_c   1.000
_cell.angle_alpha   90.00
_cell.angle_beta   90.00
_cell.angle_gamma   90.00
#
_symmetry.space_group_name_H-M   'P 1'
#
loop_
_entity.id
_entity.type
_entity.pdbx_description
1 polymer ?
#
loop_
_entity_poly.entity_id
_entity_poly.type
_entity_poly.pdbx_seq_one_letter_code
_entity_poly.pdbx_strand_id
1 'polypeptide(L)' 'MESKKKQRILATDAQWCIENRRTLSLKQFATQFGLLDKQGALNRYRSIMDRYLNQDSARLKTELDT' A
#
# COMPACT_ATOMS: atom_id res chain seq x y z
N MET A 1 -28.62 -10.76 18.00
CA MET A 1 -28.23 -10.75 16.57
C MET A 1 -27.09 -9.75 16.43
N GLU A 2 -25.85 -10.22 16.52
CA GLU A 2 -24.70 -9.33 16.37
C GLU A 2 -24.60 -8.88 14.91
N SER A 3 -24.85 -7.58 14.70
CA SER A 3 -24.56 -6.89 13.47
C SER A 3 -23.05 -6.99 13.22
N LYS A 4 -22.62 -8.07 12.56
CA LYS A 4 -21.31 -8.20 11.93
C LYS A 4 -21.22 -7.11 10.87
N LYS A 5 -20.90 -5.89 11.30
CA LYS A 5 -20.28 -4.88 10.47
C LYS A 5 -19.14 -5.62 9.81
N LYS A 6 -19.30 -5.89 8.52
CA LYS A 6 -18.24 -6.43 7.65
C LYS A 6 -17.06 -5.48 7.86
N GLN A 7 -16.17 -5.85 8.79
CA GLN A 7 -14.89 -5.19 8.94
C GLN A 7 -14.31 -5.35 7.55
N ARG A 8 -14.19 -4.23 6.81
CA ARG A 8 -13.49 -4.23 5.54
C ARG A 8 -12.13 -4.77 5.90
N ILE A 9 -11.90 -6.05 5.60
CA ILE A 9 -10.63 -6.69 5.88
C ILE A 9 -9.65 -5.85 5.08
N LEU A 10 -8.87 -5.04 5.79
CA LEU A 10 -7.79 -4.31 5.16
C LEU A 10 -6.93 -5.39 4.53
N ALA A 11 -6.70 -5.27 3.23
CA ALA A 11 -5.82 -6.19 2.55
C ALA A 11 -4.48 -6.21 3.30
N THR A 12 -3.89 -7.39 3.51
CA THR A 12 -2.66 -7.55 4.29
C THR A 12 -1.55 -6.62 3.78
N ASP A 13 -1.51 -6.39 2.47
CA ASP A 13 -0.70 -5.38 1.82
C ASP A 13 -0.96 -3.95 2.28
N ALA A 14 -2.23 -3.54 2.38
CA ALA A 14 -2.60 -2.22 2.85
C ALA A 14 -2.21 -2.00 4.32
N GLN A 15 -2.46 -2.97 5.21
CA GLN A 15 -2.05 -2.85 6.61
C GLN A 15 -0.53 -2.71 6.74
N TRP A 16 0.22 -3.59 6.05
CA TRP A 16 1.68 -3.56 6.10
C TRP A 16 2.24 -2.22 5.61
N CYS A 17 1.65 -1.65 4.55
CA CYS A 17 2.00 -0.32 4.06
C CYS A 17 1.77 0.79 5.09
N ILE A 18 0.68 0.71 5.85
CA ILE A 18 0.35 1.68 6.90
C ILE A 18 1.35 1.58 8.06
N GLU A 19 1.67 0.37 8.49
CA GLU A 19 2.63 0.13 9.57
C GLU A 19 4.05 0.57 9.17
N ASN A 20 4.44 0.31 7.93
CA ASN A 20 5.78 0.64 7.42
C ASN A 20 5.84 2.00 6.72
N ARG A 21 4.81 2.86 6.83
CA ARG A 21 4.68 4.10 6.05
C ARG A 21 5.91 5.01 6.03
N ARG A 22 6.69 5.02 7.11
CA ARG A 22 7.91 5.83 7.22
C ARG A 22 9.06 5.32 6.35
N THR A 23 9.19 4.00 6.23
CA THR A 23 10.22 3.27 5.47
C THR A 23 9.66 2.63 4.19
N LEU A 24 8.41 2.95 3.87
CA LEU A 24 7.69 2.39 2.74
C LEU A 24 8.30 2.91 1.44
N SER A 25 8.59 1.98 0.55
CA SER A 25 9.07 2.23 -0.80
C SER A 25 8.57 1.14 -1.72
N LEU A 26 8.44 1.44 -3.02
CA LEU A 26 7.99 0.44 -4.01
C LEU A 26 8.88 -0.80 -3.98
N LYS A 27 10.19 -0.63 -3.80
CA LYS A 27 11.16 -1.73 -3.71
C LYS A 27 10.86 -2.64 -2.51
N GLN A 28 10.65 -2.07 -1.33
CA GLN A 28 10.28 -2.85 -0.14
C GLN A 28 8.94 -3.55 -0.32
N PHE A 29 7.95 -2.86 -0.89
CA PHE A 29 6.65 -3.44 -1.18
C PHE A 29 6.76 -4.63 -2.16
N ALA A 30 7.44 -4.43 -3.30
CA ALA A 30 7.63 -5.49 -4.28
C ALA A 30 8.42 -6.68 -3.72
N THR A 31 9.43 -6.42 -2.90
CA THR A 31 10.22 -7.47 -2.23
C THR A 31 9.38 -8.25 -1.22
N GLN A 32 8.62 -7.56 -0.37
CA GLN A 32 7.81 -8.17 0.68
C GLN A 32 6.68 -9.02 0.13
N PHE A 33 6.03 -8.56 -0.94
CA PHE A 33 4.91 -9.26 -1.57
C PHE A 33 5.34 -10.16 -2.74
N GLY A 34 6.65 -10.27 -3.01
CA GLY A 34 7.17 -11.07 -4.13
C GLY A 34 6.58 -10.64 -5.48
N LEU A 35 6.24 -9.36 -5.63
CA LEU A 35 5.60 -8.85 -6.84
C LEU A 35 6.65 -8.71 -7.93
N LEU A 36 6.76 -9.77 -8.74
CA LEU A 36 7.56 -9.78 -9.97
C LEU A 36 7.02 -8.81 -11.01
N ASP A 37 5.71 -8.56 -11.00
CA ASP A 37 5.07 -7.62 -11.91
C ASP A 37 5.15 -6.18 -11.38
N LYS A 38 5.99 -5.37 -12.03
CA LYS A 38 6.21 -3.97 -11.67
C LYS A 38 4.92 -3.16 -11.79
N GLN A 39 4.11 -3.39 -12.82
CA GLN A 39 2.88 -2.61 -13.05
C GLN A 39 1.78 -2.92 -12.04
N GLY A 40 1.57 -4.19 -11.70
CA GLY A 40 0.64 -4.64 -10.68
C GLY A 40 1.05 -4.15 -9.30
N ALA A 41 2.35 -4.21 -8.98
CA ALA A 41 2.90 -3.64 -7.76
C ALA A 41 2.64 -2.14 -7.68
N LEU A 42 2.99 -1.40 -8.74
CA LEU A 42 2.76 0.04 -8.86
C LEU A 42 1.28 0.39 -8.65
N ASN A 43 0.37 -0.31 -9.33
CA ASN A 43 -1.06 0.01 -9.31
C ASN A 43 -1.69 -0.27 -7.93
N ARG A 44 -1.32 -1.39 -7.29
CA ARG A 44 -1.75 -1.68 -5.92
C ARG A 44 -1.15 -0.69 -4.92
N TYR A 45 0.14 -0.45 -5.01
CA TYR A 45 0.87 0.46 -4.14
C TYR A 45 0.25 1.87 -4.22
N ARG A 46 0.01 2.37 -5.43
CA ARG A 46 -0.67 3.65 -5.66
C ARG A 46 -2.08 3.68 -5.05
N SER A 47 -2.87 2.62 -5.22
CA SER A 47 -4.21 2.53 -4.64
C SER A 47 -4.21 2.54 -3.11
N ILE A 48 -3.26 1.85 -2.48
CA ILE A 48 -3.09 1.82 -1.03
C ILE A 48 -2.67 3.21 -0.54
N MET A 49 -1.74 3.86 -1.23
CA MET A 49 -1.27 5.17 -0.83
C MET A 49 -2.34 6.25 -0.95
N ASP A 50 -3.11 6.21 -2.02
CA ASP A 50 -4.22 7.15 -2.24
C ASP A 50 -5.31 7.00 -1.17
N ARG A 51 -5.64 5.76 -0.79
CA ARG A 51 -6.69 5.49 0.21
C ARG A 51 -6.26 5.66 1.66
N TYR A 52 -5.04 5.27 2.01
CA TYR A 52 -4.61 5.14 3.40
C TYR A 52 -3.45 6.05 3.79
N LEU A 53 -2.60 6.42 2.83
CA LEU A 53 -1.40 7.21 3.06
C LEU A 53 -1.47 8.54 2.32
N ASN A 54 -2.65 9.15 2.16
CA ASN A 54 -2.83 10.33 1.31
C ASN A 54 -1.84 11.48 1.65
N GLN A 55 -1.49 11.63 2.93
CA GLN A 55 -0.52 12.62 3.39
C GLN A 55 0.93 12.28 2.99
N ASP A 56 1.32 11.00 3.02
CA ASP A 56 2.63 10.51 2.60
C ASP A 56 2.68 10.18 1.09
N SER A 57 1.52 10.15 0.44
CA SER A 57 1.30 9.77 -0.97
C SER A 57 2.06 10.71 -1.91
N ALA A 58 2.19 12.00 -1.59
CA ALA A 58 3.01 12.92 -2.37
C ALA A 58 4.48 12.50 -2.40
N ARG A 59 5.08 12.22 -1.23
CA ARG A 59 6.47 11.77 -1.10
C ARG A 59 6.69 10.43 -1.79
N LEU A 60 5.77 9.49 -1.58
CA LEU A 60 5.87 8.15 -2.12
C LEU A 60 5.57 8.09 -3.62
N LYS A 61 4.78 9.03 -4.17
CA LYS A 61 4.59 9.24 -5.61
C LYS A 61 5.85 9.82 -6.27
N THR A 62 6.63 10.65 -5.57
CA THR A 62 7.93 11.12 -6.09
C THR A 62 8.90 9.95 -6.30
N GLU A 63 8.92 8.99 -5.38
CA GLU A 63 9.72 7.76 -5.49
C GLU A 63 9.29 6.83 -6.64
N LEU A 64 8.10 7.04 -7.22
CA LEU A 64 7.57 6.25 -8.34
C LEU A 64 7.92 6.83 -9.71
N ASP A 65 8.26 8.12 -9.76
CA ASP A 65 8.49 8.91 -10.98
C ASP A 65 9.99 9.00 -11.36
N THR A 66 10.89 8.60 -10.45
CA THR A 66 12.35 8.50 -10.67
C THR A 66 12.76 7.11 -11.15
#